data_AF-A0A1E3AN91-F1
#
_entry.id   AF-A0A1E3AN91-F1
#
_cell.length_a   1.000
_cell.length_b   1.000
_cell.length_c   1.000
_cell.angle_alpha   90.00
_cell.angle_beta   90.00
_cell.angle_gamma   90.00
#
_symmetry.space_group_name_H-M   'P 1'
#
loop_
_entity.id
_entity.type
_entity.pdbx_description
1 polymer ?
#
loop_
_entity_poly.entity_id
_entity_poly.type
_entity_poly.pdbx_seq_one_letter_code
_entity_poly.pdbx_strand_id
1 'polypeptide(L)'
;MQYAIELYYDKETEQKLFNLAKRVADEKLSTKFLEWKTRPHLTLACFNDVNETKCIQQLNNFAKTHKTMPAYIGSIGMFNDTRTIFASPVMNDSMYQFQRELHEYLQDFDITGWEWYCPDRWVPHCTLALTKEDDEEVFYKASDLILHEFRKMSGKFVSVGLVKISFPVEEIYTIELDD
;
A
#
# COMPACT_ATOMS: atom_id res chain seq x y z
N MET A 1 -15.38 10.81 5.42
CA MET A 1 -15.04 9.37 5.58
C MET A 1 -13.59 9.22 5.17
N GLN A 2 -12.79 8.33 5.76
CA GLN A 2 -11.36 8.28 5.41
C GLN A 2 -11.15 7.57 4.06
N TYR A 3 -10.28 8.11 3.21
CA TYR A 3 -9.96 7.59 1.88
C TYR A 3 -8.45 7.44 1.72
N ALA A 4 -8.03 6.56 0.82
CA ALA A 4 -6.64 6.44 0.41
C ALA A 4 -6.53 6.33 -1.12
N ILE A 5 -5.37 6.75 -1.62
CA ILE A 5 -4.91 6.41 -2.96
C ILE A 5 -3.86 5.32 -2.83
N GLU A 6 -4.10 4.21 -3.50
CA GLU A 6 -3.26 3.02 -3.48
C GLU A 6 -2.59 2.83 -4.85
N LEU A 7 -1.32 2.40 -4.84
CA LEU A 7 -0.57 1.98 -6.02
C LEU A 7 -0.51 0.45 -6.03
N TYR A 8 -0.93 -0.15 -7.14
CA TYR A 8 -1.05 -1.59 -7.26
C TYR A 8 0.04 -2.22 -8.12
N TYR A 9 0.39 -3.44 -7.76
CA TYR A 9 1.37 -4.27 -8.45
C TYR A 9 0.75 -4.98 -9.66
N ASP A 10 1.59 -5.45 -10.57
CA ASP A 10 1.20 -6.49 -11.51
C ASP A 10 0.71 -7.75 -10.77
N LYS A 11 -0.13 -8.53 -11.45
CA LYS A 11 -0.79 -9.71 -10.86
C LYS A 11 0.17 -10.74 -10.27
N GLU A 12 1.33 -10.95 -10.87
CA GLU A 12 2.28 -11.95 -10.38
C GLU A 12 2.92 -11.50 -9.07
N THR A 13 3.34 -10.24 -9.02
CA THR A 13 3.96 -9.63 -7.82
C THR A 13 2.95 -9.49 -6.69
N GLU A 14 1.72 -9.05 -6.99
CA GLU A 14 0.63 -8.99 -6.03
C GLU A 14 0.38 -10.36 -5.40
N GLN A 15 0.29 -11.43 -6.22
CA GLN A 15 0.05 -12.77 -5.70
C GLN A 15 1.19 -13.26 -4.80
N LYS A 16 2.45 -12.96 -5.13
CA LYS A 16 3.61 -13.32 -4.29
C LYS A 16 3.56 -12.64 -2.93
N LEU A 17 3.24 -11.35 -2.89
CA LEU A 17 3.09 -10.60 -1.64
C LEU A 17 1.89 -11.09 -0.83
N PHE A 18 0.75 -11.32 -1.49
CA PHE A 18 -0.44 -11.85 -0.84
C PHE A 18 -0.20 -13.24 -0.24
N ASN A 19 0.59 -14.10 -0.90
CA ASN A 19 0.93 -15.41 -0.37
C ASN A 19 1.70 -15.33 0.94
N LEU A 20 2.60 -14.34 1.12
CA LEU A 20 3.29 -14.13 2.40
C LEU A 20 2.28 -13.76 3.51
N ALA A 21 1.34 -12.86 3.22
CA ALA A 21 0.29 -12.50 4.17
C ALA A 21 -0.63 -13.69 4.50
N LYS A 22 -0.96 -14.50 3.49
CA LYS A 22 -1.73 -15.74 3.68
C LYS A 22 -0.99 -16.74 4.57
N ARG A 23 0.34 -16.87 4.43
CA ARG A 23 1.14 -17.78 5.26
C ARG A 23 1.07 -17.41 6.74
N VAL A 24 1.06 -16.13 7.10
CA VAL A 24 0.84 -15.68 8.49
C VAL A 24 -0.50 -16.17 9.05
N ALA A 25 -1.56 -16.11 8.24
CA ALA A 25 -2.88 -16.61 8.64
C ALA A 25 -2.94 -18.16 8.70
N ASP A 26 -2.32 -18.84 7.74
CA ASP A 26 -2.27 -20.31 7.69
C ASP A 26 -1.55 -20.90 8.92
N GLU A 27 -0.50 -20.22 9.41
CA GLU A 27 0.22 -20.57 10.64
C GLU A 27 -0.49 -20.09 11.92
N LYS A 28 -1.72 -19.54 11.80
CA LYS A 28 -2.57 -19.08 12.91
C LYS A 28 -1.94 -17.99 13.77
N LEU A 29 -1.08 -17.15 13.17
CA LEU A 29 -0.46 -16.03 13.87
C LEU A 29 -1.40 -14.84 13.88
N SER A 30 -1.88 -14.40 12.72
CA SER A 30 -2.89 -13.33 12.61
C SER A 30 -3.65 -13.43 11.29
N THR A 31 -4.95 -13.15 11.35
CA THR A 31 -5.85 -13.08 10.18
C THR A 31 -6.19 -11.65 9.78
N LYS A 32 -5.78 -10.65 10.57
CA LYS A 32 -6.27 -9.28 10.48
C LYS A 32 -6.13 -8.68 9.10
N PHE A 33 -4.96 -8.83 8.46
CA PHE A 33 -4.73 -8.34 7.11
C PHE A 33 -5.75 -8.89 6.09
N LEU A 34 -6.08 -10.19 6.16
CA LEU A 34 -7.04 -10.82 5.26
C LEU A 34 -8.49 -10.37 5.55
N GLU A 35 -8.81 -10.06 6.80
CA GLU A 35 -10.14 -9.58 7.19
C GLU A 35 -10.47 -8.20 6.61
N TRP A 36 -9.46 -7.35 6.41
CA TRP A 36 -9.63 -6.07 5.70
C TRP A 36 -10.08 -6.25 4.25
N LYS A 37 -9.93 -7.44 3.66
CA LYS A 37 -10.22 -7.76 2.25
C LYS A 37 -9.57 -6.78 1.26
N THR A 38 -8.41 -6.24 1.63
CA THR A 38 -7.56 -5.46 0.74
C THR A 38 -6.59 -6.38 -0.01
N ARG A 39 -6.01 -5.85 -1.08
CA ARG A 39 -4.95 -6.48 -1.89
C ARG A 39 -3.60 -5.83 -1.59
N PRO A 40 -2.47 -6.50 -1.80
CA PRO A 40 -1.14 -5.89 -1.65
C PRO A 40 -1.00 -4.59 -2.46
N HIS A 41 -0.59 -3.51 -1.79
CA HIS A 41 -0.53 -2.17 -2.38
C HIS A 41 0.52 -1.29 -1.70
N LEU A 42 0.80 -0.14 -2.28
CA LEU A 42 1.47 1.00 -1.64
C LEU A 42 0.48 2.12 -1.42
N THR A 43 0.31 2.59 -0.19
CA THR A 43 -0.50 3.78 0.08
C THR A 43 0.30 5.03 -0.31
N LEU A 44 -0.21 5.82 -1.26
CA LEU A 44 0.42 7.04 -1.78
C LEU A 44 -0.01 8.30 -1.02
N ALA A 45 -1.29 8.34 -0.64
CA ALA A 45 -1.91 9.46 0.07
C ALA A 45 -3.14 8.97 0.86
N CYS A 46 -3.45 9.64 1.97
CA CYS A 46 -4.65 9.44 2.76
C CYS A 46 -5.37 10.77 2.99
N PHE A 47 -6.70 10.72 3.05
CA PHE A 47 -7.56 11.90 3.19
C PHE A 47 -8.68 11.67 4.20
N ASN A 48 -9.10 12.72 4.90
CA ASN A 48 -10.23 12.65 5.85
C ASN A 48 -11.61 12.64 5.17
N ASP A 49 -11.67 13.16 3.94
CA ASP A 49 -12.82 13.11 3.05
C ASP A 49 -12.39 13.49 1.62
N VAL A 50 -13.11 12.97 0.62
CA VAL A 50 -12.90 13.34 -0.79
C VAL A 50 -14.23 13.54 -1.50
N ASN A 51 -14.24 14.40 -2.52
CA ASN A 51 -15.28 14.36 -3.55
C ASN A 51 -14.91 13.28 -4.57
N GLU A 52 -15.56 12.11 -4.48
CA GLU A 52 -15.22 10.93 -5.29
C GLU A 52 -15.21 11.23 -6.80
N THR A 53 -16.21 11.94 -7.32
CA THR A 53 -16.27 12.31 -8.75
C THR A 53 -15.07 13.16 -9.16
N LYS A 54 -14.71 14.17 -8.37
CA LYS A 54 -13.55 15.03 -8.63
C LYS A 54 -12.24 14.22 -8.55
N CYS A 55 -12.10 13.39 -7.52
CA CYS A 55 -10.92 12.56 -7.30
C CYS A 55 -10.72 11.56 -8.46
N ILE A 56 -11.79 10.89 -8.91
CA ILE A 56 -11.74 9.99 -10.07
C ILE A 56 -11.31 10.74 -11.33
N GLN A 57 -11.83 11.95 -11.56
CA GLN A 57 -11.42 12.77 -12.70
C GLN A 57 -9.92 13.16 -12.62
N GLN A 58 -9.43 13.51 -11.43
CA GLN A 58 -8.02 13.84 -11.22
C GLN A 58 -7.12 12.61 -11.42
N LEU A 59 -7.49 11.44 -10.89
CA LEU A 59 -6.78 10.17 -11.11
C LEU A 59 -6.75 9.77 -12.59
N ASN A 60 -7.84 10.00 -13.33
CA ASN A 60 -7.86 9.77 -14.79
C ASN A 60 -6.84 10.64 -15.54
N ASN A 61 -6.71 11.90 -15.15
CA ASN A 61 -5.73 12.79 -15.77
C ASN A 61 -4.31 12.45 -15.36
N PHE A 62 -4.12 12.06 -14.09
CA PHE A 62 -2.83 11.63 -13.56
C PHE A 62 -2.34 10.35 -14.24
N ALA A 63 -3.18 9.32 -14.37
CA ALA A 63 -2.78 8.04 -14.95
C ALA A 63 -2.35 8.14 -16.42
N LYS A 64 -2.98 9.04 -17.21
CA LYS A 64 -2.65 9.31 -18.62
C LYS A 64 -1.31 10.01 -18.85
N THR A 65 -0.66 10.49 -17.80
CA THR A 65 0.64 11.18 -17.91
C THR A 65 1.75 10.38 -17.24
N HIS A 66 1.42 9.25 -16.62
CA HIS A 66 2.34 8.46 -15.84
C HIS A 66 2.39 7.04 -16.36
N LYS A 67 3.61 6.51 -16.47
CA LYS A 67 3.85 5.17 -16.99
C LYS A 67 3.92 4.13 -15.88
N THR A 68 3.74 2.86 -16.25
CA THR A 68 4.09 1.73 -15.40
C THR A 68 5.55 1.84 -14.95
N MET A 69 5.80 1.57 -13.66
CA MET A 69 7.13 1.69 -13.05
C MET A 69 7.62 0.32 -12.58
N PRO A 70 8.93 0.01 -12.66
CA PRO A 70 9.43 -1.26 -12.14
C PRO A 70 9.27 -1.31 -10.61
N ALA A 71 8.74 -2.41 -10.07
CA ALA A 71 8.63 -2.63 -8.64
C ALA A 71 9.71 -3.61 -8.18
N TYR A 72 10.77 -3.11 -7.54
CA TYR A 72 11.80 -3.97 -6.94
C TYR A 72 11.58 -4.07 -5.44
N ILE A 73 11.34 -5.27 -4.92
CA ILE A 73 11.08 -5.48 -3.49
C ILE A 73 12.28 -6.22 -2.90
N GLY A 74 13.06 -5.49 -2.09
CA GLY A 74 14.39 -5.90 -1.66
C GLY A 74 14.52 -6.27 -0.20
N SER A 75 13.57 -5.83 0.63
CA SER A 75 13.65 -5.94 2.09
C SER A 75 12.26 -6.04 2.73
N ILE A 76 12.27 -6.50 3.98
CA ILE A 76 11.14 -6.45 4.91
C ILE A 76 11.43 -5.37 5.95
N GLY A 77 10.39 -4.66 6.39
CA GLY A 77 10.44 -3.67 7.45
C GLY A 77 9.31 -3.86 8.44
N MET A 78 9.40 -3.11 9.54
CA MET A 78 8.50 -3.22 10.69
C MET A 78 8.19 -1.83 11.25
N PHE A 79 6.92 -1.58 11.56
CA PHE A 79 6.50 -0.43 12.38
C PHE A 79 6.17 -0.93 13.77
N ASN A 80 6.99 -0.58 14.76
CA ASN A 80 6.88 -1.11 16.11
C ASN A 80 5.58 -0.66 16.80
N ASP A 81 5.21 0.62 16.65
CA ASP A 81 4.04 1.20 17.33
C ASP A 81 2.70 0.61 16.85
N THR A 82 2.63 0.20 15.59
CA THR A 82 1.45 -0.45 14.99
C THR A 82 1.58 -1.96 14.88
N ARG A 83 2.73 -2.53 15.25
CA ARG A 83 3.07 -3.95 15.07
C ARG A 83 2.74 -4.44 13.65
N THR A 84 3.11 -3.62 12.67
CA THR A 84 2.91 -3.90 11.24
C THR A 84 4.19 -4.46 10.67
N ILE A 85 4.08 -5.55 9.89
CA ILE A 85 5.18 -6.12 9.11
C ILE A 85 4.89 -5.85 7.64
N PHE A 86 5.87 -5.33 6.90
CA PHE A 86 5.68 -4.91 5.52
C PHE A 86 6.86 -5.26 4.62
N ALA A 87 6.57 -5.47 3.34
CA ALA A 87 7.57 -5.45 2.28
C ALA A 87 7.91 -4.00 1.91
N SER A 88 9.20 -3.71 1.76
CA SER A 88 9.68 -2.38 1.36
C SER A 88 10.14 -2.43 -0.09
N PRO A 89 9.48 -1.71 -1.00
CA PRO A 89 10.01 -1.52 -2.34
C PRO A 89 11.24 -0.59 -2.31
N VAL A 90 12.14 -0.81 -3.26
CA VAL A 90 13.28 0.06 -3.53
C VAL A 90 12.79 1.22 -4.35
N MET A 91 12.81 2.41 -3.75
CA MET A 91 12.38 3.63 -4.40
C MET A 91 13.52 4.32 -5.13
N ASN A 92 13.19 4.99 -6.22
CA ASN A 92 14.07 5.91 -6.93
C ASN A 92 13.43 7.30 -7.02
N ASP A 93 14.17 8.26 -7.57
CA ASP A 93 13.72 9.64 -7.66
C ASP A 93 12.41 9.79 -8.45
N SER A 94 12.21 9.02 -9.51
CA SER A 94 10.98 9.07 -10.32
C SER A 94 9.74 8.61 -9.55
N MET A 95 9.87 7.64 -8.64
CA MET A 95 8.74 7.17 -7.82
C MET A 95 8.40 8.15 -6.69
N TYR A 96 9.40 8.80 -6.11
CA TYR A 96 9.12 9.90 -5.17
C TYR A 96 8.50 11.10 -5.88
N GLN A 97 8.92 11.37 -7.12
CA GLN A 97 8.32 12.40 -7.95
C GLN A 97 6.86 12.08 -8.29
N PHE A 98 6.56 10.83 -8.65
CA PHE A 98 5.20 10.34 -8.88
C PHE A 98 4.28 10.62 -7.68
N GLN A 99 4.75 10.36 -6.46
CA GLN A 99 3.96 10.63 -5.25
C GLN A 99 3.77 12.14 -4.99
N ARG A 100 4.80 12.96 -5.22
CA ARG A 100 4.68 14.43 -5.15
C ARG A 100 3.64 14.96 -6.13
N GLU A 101 3.71 14.54 -7.38
CA GLU A 101 2.76 14.95 -8.43
C GLU A 101 1.34 14.51 -8.09
N LEU A 102 1.16 13.31 -7.51
CA LEU A 102 -0.16 12.89 -7.02
C LEU A 102 -0.70 13.87 -5.96
N HIS A 103 0.13 14.27 -4.99
CA HIS A 103 -0.26 15.25 -3.97
C HIS A 103 -0.59 16.62 -4.59
N GLU A 104 0.10 17.04 -5.64
CA GLU A 104 -0.23 18.28 -6.38
C GLU A 104 -1.58 18.19 -7.08
N TYR A 105 -1.90 17.05 -7.70
CA TYR A 105 -3.21 16.80 -8.32
C TYR A 105 -4.35 16.81 -7.30
N LEU A 106 -4.08 16.34 -6.07
CA LEU A 106 -5.07 16.10 -5.02
C LEU A 106 -5.01 17.12 -3.86
N GLN A 107 -4.30 18.23 -4.04
CA GLN A 107 -4.00 19.22 -3.00
C GLN A 107 -5.22 19.86 -2.32
N ASP A 108 -6.39 19.80 -2.96
CA ASP A 108 -7.64 20.37 -2.45
C ASP A 108 -8.30 19.49 -1.37
N PHE A 109 -7.81 18.26 -1.14
CA PHE A 109 -8.38 17.34 -0.16
C PHE A 109 -7.65 17.41 1.20
N ASP A 110 -8.40 17.19 2.28
CA ASP A 110 -7.89 17.32 3.64
C ASP A 110 -6.99 16.14 4.05
N ILE A 111 -5.71 16.44 4.24
CA ILE A 111 -4.65 15.52 4.67
C ILE A 111 -4.31 15.64 6.17
N THR A 112 -5.07 16.41 6.96
CA THR A 112 -4.77 16.65 8.39
C THR A 112 -4.69 15.32 9.14
N GLY A 113 -3.57 15.06 9.84
CA GLY A 113 -3.33 13.79 10.55
C GLY A 113 -2.73 12.67 9.69
N TRP A 114 -2.45 12.92 8.41
CA TRP A 114 -1.82 11.97 7.48
C TRP A 114 -0.39 12.38 7.08
N GLU A 115 0.33 13.05 7.99
CA GLU A 115 1.66 13.62 7.73
C GLU A 115 2.69 12.57 7.30
N TRP A 116 2.53 11.32 7.73
CA TRP A 116 3.38 10.18 7.38
C TRP A 116 3.18 9.67 5.95
N TYR A 117 2.15 10.15 5.24
CA TYR A 117 1.92 9.86 3.82
C TYR A 117 2.16 11.09 2.94
N CYS A 118 2.70 12.17 3.50
CA CYS A 118 3.09 13.37 2.75
C CYS A 118 4.50 13.20 2.14
N PRO A 119 4.82 13.97 1.08
CA PRO A 119 6.19 14.07 0.56
C PRO A 119 7.22 14.31 1.66
N ASP A 120 8.41 13.74 1.47
CA ASP A 120 9.57 13.82 2.39
C ASP A 120 9.40 13.18 3.78
N ARG A 121 8.21 12.65 4.10
CA ARG A 121 7.92 11.90 5.34
C ARG A 121 7.45 10.46 5.09
N TRP A 122 7.08 10.17 3.85
CA TRP A 122 6.51 8.89 3.43
C TRP A 122 7.53 7.75 3.51
N VAL A 123 7.15 6.68 4.22
CA VAL A 123 7.82 5.38 4.16
C VAL A 123 7.02 4.50 3.19
N PRO A 124 7.54 4.20 1.99
CA PRO A 124 6.84 3.34 1.04
C PRO A 124 6.86 1.90 1.54
N HIS A 125 5.67 1.30 1.66
CA HIS A 125 5.52 -0.04 2.22
C HIS A 125 4.31 -0.75 1.65
N CYS A 126 4.39 -2.09 1.61
CA CYS A 126 3.26 -2.98 1.36
C CYS A 126 3.07 -3.88 2.57
N THR A 127 1.97 -3.68 3.29
CA THR A 127 1.64 -4.47 4.47
C THR A 127 1.54 -5.95 4.14
N LEU A 128 2.17 -6.79 4.97
CA LEU A 128 2.09 -8.26 4.91
C LEU A 128 1.38 -8.83 6.14
N ALA A 129 1.46 -8.15 7.29
CA ALA A 129 0.77 -8.55 8.50
C ALA A 129 0.43 -7.34 9.37
N LEU A 130 -0.74 -7.40 10.01
CA LEU A 130 -1.21 -6.46 11.03
C LEU A 130 -1.40 -7.26 12.31
N THR A 131 -0.64 -6.97 13.37
CA THR A 131 -0.64 -7.78 14.60
C THR A 131 -0.96 -6.96 15.86
N LYS A 132 -1.44 -5.72 15.68
CA LYS A 132 -1.71 -4.79 16.79
C LYS A 132 -2.76 -5.31 17.78
N GLU A 133 -3.78 -5.97 17.25
CA GLU A 133 -4.92 -6.51 18.02
C GLU A 133 -4.63 -7.89 18.63
N ASP A 134 -3.50 -8.49 18.26
CA ASP A 134 -3.06 -9.79 18.75
C ASP A 134 -2.10 -9.64 19.95
N ASP A 135 -1.80 -10.77 20.61
CA ASP A 135 -0.74 -10.80 21.64
C ASP A 135 0.59 -10.31 21.09
N GLU A 136 1.38 -9.60 21.91
CA GLU A 136 2.62 -8.98 21.45
C GLU A 136 3.62 -9.97 20.83
N GLU A 137 3.67 -11.20 21.36
CA GLU A 137 4.48 -12.30 20.84
C GLU A 137 4.17 -12.66 19.38
N VAL A 138 2.95 -12.39 18.90
CA VAL A 138 2.55 -12.64 17.51
C VAL A 138 3.36 -11.79 16.55
N PHE A 139 3.68 -10.54 16.91
CA PHE A 139 4.48 -9.64 16.08
C PHE A 139 5.86 -10.26 15.79
N TYR A 140 6.55 -10.75 16.82
CA TYR A 140 7.87 -11.35 16.66
C TYR A 140 7.83 -12.68 15.91
N LYS A 141 6.84 -13.54 16.18
CA LYS A 141 6.69 -14.83 15.48
C LYS A 141 6.34 -14.66 14.00
N ALA A 142 5.46 -13.71 13.69
CA ALA A 142 5.11 -13.40 12.30
C ALA A 142 6.30 -12.79 11.56
N SER A 143 7.11 -11.96 12.23
CA SER A 143 8.36 -11.45 11.66
C SER A 143 9.35 -12.58 11.37
N ASP A 144 9.54 -13.52 12.30
CA ASP A 144 10.42 -14.68 12.10
C ASP A 144 9.99 -15.52 10.88
N LEU A 145 8.69 -15.82 10.77
CA LEU A 145 8.13 -16.52 9.61
C LEU A 145 8.41 -15.79 8.30
N ILE A 146 8.07 -14.50 8.23
CA ILE A 146 8.24 -13.69 7.01
C ILE A 146 9.72 -13.58 6.63
N LEU A 147 10.64 -13.46 7.59
CA LEU A 147 12.08 -13.40 7.31
C LEU A 147 12.61 -14.70 6.68
N HIS A 148 12.10 -15.86 7.10
CA HIS A 148 12.49 -17.15 6.51
C HIS A 148 11.90 -17.37 5.11
N GLU A 149 10.69 -16.87 4.86
CA GLU A 149 9.97 -17.09 3.60
C GLU A 149 10.26 -16.05 2.53
N PHE A 150 10.50 -14.79 2.92
CA PHE A 150 10.69 -13.70 1.96
C PHE A 150 11.86 -13.96 1.03
N ARG A 151 11.63 -13.73 -0.26
CA ARG A 151 12.66 -13.72 -1.31
C ARG A 151 12.52 -12.43 -2.09
N LYS A 152 13.66 -11.84 -2.46
CA LYS A 152 13.68 -10.66 -3.33
C LYS A 152 12.90 -10.95 -4.60
N MET A 153 12.09 -9.98 -5.02
CA MET A 153 11.25 -10.11 -6.20
C MET A 153 11.22 -8.82 -7.00
N SER A 154 10.88 -8.94 -8.27
CA SER A 154 10.74 -7.84 -9.21
C SER A 154 9.44 -7.97 -9.97
N GLY A 155 8.80 -6.82 -10.21
CA GLY A 155 7.55 -6.69 -10.92
C GLY A 155 7.37 -5.29 -11.48
N LYS A 156 6.12 -4.84 -11.54
CA LYS A 156 5.72 -3.49 -11.94
C LYS A 156 4.64 -2.94 -11.03
N PHE A 157 4.62 -1.63 -10.87
CA PHE A 157 3.44 -0.87 -10.49
C PHE A 157 2.65 -0.54 -11.76
N VAL A 158 1.38 -0.92 -11.81
CA VAL A 158 0.59 -0.91 -13.06
C VAL A 158 -0.67 -0.05 -12.97
N SER A 159 -1.26 0.14 -11.79
CA SER A 159 -2.48 0.93 -11.63
C SER A 159 -2.51 1.70 -10.32
N VAL A 160 -3.33 2.74 -10.28
CA VAL A 160 -3.68 3.49 -9.06
C VAL A 160 -5.17 3.34 -8.76
N GLY A 161 -5.52 3.29 -7.49
CA GLY A 161 -6.90 3.16 -7.04
C GLY A 161 -7.30 4.18 -5.98
N LEU A 162 -8.57 4.55 -5.99
CA LEU A 162 -9.25 5.24 -4.90
C LEU A 162 -9.98 4.19 -4.06
N VAL A 163 -9.66 4.16 -2.76
CA VAL A 163 -10.35 3.30 -1.80
C VAL A 163 -10.94 4.14 -0.67
N LYS A 164 -12.00 3.60 -0.07
CA LYS A 164 -12.51 4.07 1.21
C LYS A 164 -12.01 3.15 2.31
N ILE A 165 -11.42 3.76 3.34
CA ILE A 165 -10.81 3.08 4.48
C ILE A 165 -11.94 2.67 5.45
N SER A 166 -12.58 1.54 5.13
CA SER A 166 -13.56 0.86 5.96
C SER A 166 -13.10 -0.56 6.28
N PHE A 167 -13.84 -1.26 7.14
CA PHE A 167 -13.60 -2.67 7.43
C PHE A 167 -14.82 -3.50 6.98
N PRO A 168 -14.77 -4.20 5.84
CA PRO A 168 -13.65 -4.32 4.90
C PRO A 168 -13.41 -3.05 4.06
N VAL A 169 -12.24 -2.96 3.43
CA VAL A 169 -11.89 -1.88 2.49
C VAL A 169 -12.84 -1.91 1.29
N GLU A 170 -13.26 -0.74 0.83
CA GLU A 170 -14.10 -0.57 -0.34
C GLU A 170 -13.26 0.05 -1.47
N GLU A 171 -12.95 -0.73 -2.51
CA GLU A 171 -12.31 -0.23 -3.73
C GLU A 171 -13.36 0.47 -4.59
N ILE A 172 -13.23 1.79 -4.76
CA ILE A 172 -14.22 2.62 -5.46
C ILE A 172 -13.91 2.71 -6.94
N TYR A 173 -12.63 2.89 -7.27
CA TYR A 173 -12.18 3.11 -8.64
C TYR A 173 -10.72 2.72 -8.80
N THR A 174 -10.38 2.09 -9.92
CA THR A 174 -9.01 1.75 -10.29
C THR A 174 -8.76 2.11 -11.74
N ILE A 175 -7.58 2.63 -12.04
CA ILE A 175 -7.15 2.97 -13.40
C ILE A 175 -5.70 2.54 -13.64
N GLU A 176 -5.47 1.91 -14.80
CA GLU A 176 -4.14 1.55 -15.27
C GLU A 176 -3.33 2.79 -15.64
N LEU A 177 -2.04 2.76 -15.30
CA LEU A 177 -1.02 3.68 -15.79
C LEU A 177 -0.73 3.38 -17.27
N ASP A 178 -0.18 4.35 -17.98
CA ASP A 178 0.25 4.14 -19.37
C ASP A 178 1.42 3.15 -19.47
N ASP A 179 1.55 2.44 -20.59
CA ASP A 179 2.70 1.55 -20.85
C ASP A 179 4.03 2.28 -21.13
#